data_AF-A0A969ZUH7-F1
#
_entry.id   AF-A0A969ZUH7-F1
#
_cell.length_a   1.000
_cell.length_b   1.000
_cell.length_c   1.000
_cell.angle_alpha   90.00
_cell.angle_beta   90.00
_cell.angle_gamma   90.00
#
_symmetry.space_group_name_H-M   'P 1'
#
loop_
_entity.id
_entity.type
_entity.pdbx_description
1 polymer ?
#
loop_
_entity_poly.entity_id
_entity_poly.type
_entity_poly.pdbx_seq_one_letter_code
_entity_poly.pdbx_strand_id
1 'polypeptide(L)'
;MTASWAVIINEFLTGSFSTVISMLKVLIPLMILIEFLQLFHVMEKLSKKLSAVTKVLGLSPPAILPLLVATVMGVTYGAGTLIEMNKKDPLPRKDFILIAVFFFICHGIIETTAIWATVGANAFMISVGRLAIAGIFTMIIARLPFLLNRSM
;
A
#
# COMPACT_ATOMS: atom_id res chain seq x y z
N MET A 1 11.64 -32.86 28.74
CA MET A 1 10.47 -32.70 27.83
C MET A 1 11.02 -32.59 26.41
N THR A 2 11.22 -33.71 25.71
CA THR A 2 11.62 -33.71 24.30
C THR A 2 10.39 -34.11 23.49
N ALA A 3 9.73 -33.14 22.87
CA ALA A 3 8.59 -33.43 21.99
C ALA A 3 9.06 -34.35 20.86
N SER A 4 8.27 -35.38 20.54
CA SER A 4 8.53 -36.25 19.39
C SER A 4 8.40 -35.43 18.11
N TRP A 5 9.27 -35.68 17.12
CA TRP A 5 9.23 -35.03 15.81
C TRP A 5 7.83 -35.07 15.16
N ALA A 6 7.06 -36.14 15.39
CA ALA A 6 5.69 -36.26 14.89
C ALA A 6 4.72 -35.23 15.50
N VAL A 7 4.89 -34.88 16.78
CA VAL A 7 4.06 -33.88 17.47
C VAL A 7 4.37 -32.48 16.94
N ILE A 8 5.65 -32.17 16.76
CA ILE A 8 6.11 -30.87 16.22
C ILE A 8 5.54 -30.65 14.81
N ILE A 9 5.60 -31.67 13.95
CA ILE A 9 5.07 -31.58 12.58
C ILE A 9 3.55 -31.38 12.61
N ASN A 10 2.83 -32.10 13.48
CA ASN A 10 1.38 -31.98 13.57
C ASN A 10 0.94 -30.60 14.11
N GLU A 11 1.59 -30.08 15.14
CA GLU A 11 1.33 -28.72 15.65
C GLU A 11 1.66 -27.65 14.61
N PHE A 12 2.77 -27.80 13.89
CA PHE A 12 3.13 -26.88 12.82
C PHE A 12 2.08 -26.86 11.70
N LEU A 13 1.63 -28.03 11.22
CA LEU A 13 0.64 -28.13 10.15
C LEU A 13 -0.72 -27.58 10.58
N THR A 14 -1.21 -28.01 11.75
CA THR A 14 -2.51 -27.57 12.27
C THR A 14 -2.53 -26.08 12.60
N GLY A 15 -1.47 -25.56 13.23
CA GLY A 15 -1.31 -24.14 13.53
C GLY A 15 -1.22 -23.27 12.27
N SER A 16 -0.40 -23.68 11.30
CA SER A 16 -0.24 -22.96 10.03
C SER A 16 -1.55 -22.95 9.24
N PHE A 17 -2.23 -24.10 9.13
CA PHE A 17 -3.48 -24.21 8.40
C PHE A 17 -4.61 -23.38 9.04
N SER A 18 -4.70 -23.39 10.38
CA SER A 18 -5.63 -22.55 11.13
C SER A 18 -5.40 -21.05 10.90
N THR A 19 -4.13 -20.64 10.87
CA THR A 19 -3.74 -19.24 10.62
C THR A 19 -4.11 -18.83 9.20
N VAL A 20 -3.81 -19.65 8.20
CA VAL A 20 -4.16 -19.39 6.78
C VAL A 20 -5.67 -19.23 6.62
N ILE A 21 -6.47 -20.12 7.21
CA ILE A 21 -7.94 -20.02 7.15
C ILE A 21 -8.43 -18.71 7.78
N SER A 22 -7.87 -18.33 8.92
CA SER A 22 -8.24 -17.09 9.62
C SER A 22 -7.93 -15.86 8.77
N MET A 23 -6.77 -15.82 8.10
CA MET A 23 -6.42 -14.75 7.17
C MET A 23 -7.33 -14.73 5.94
N LEU A 24 -7.62 -15.88 5.31
CA LEU A 24 -8.47 -15.97 4.13
C LEU A 24 -9.89 -15.47 4.38
N LYS A 25 -10.46 -15.76 5.57
CA LYS A 25 -11.78 -15.27 5.97
C LYS A 25 -11.87 -13.75 5.98
N VAL A 26 -10.76 -13.05 6.20
CA VAL A 26 -10.70 -11.58 6.18
C VAL A 26 -10.31 -11.05 4.79
N LEU A 27 -9.35 -11.71 4.14
CA LEU A 27 -8.83 -11.27 2.84
C LEU A 27 -9.85 -11.40 1.72
N ILE A 28 -10.58 -12.52 1.62
CA ILE A 28 -11.50 -12.74 0.50
C ILE A 28 -12.62 -11.68 0.47
N PRO A 29 -13.36 -11.42 1.57
CA PRO A 29 -14.37 -10.36 1.58
C PRO A 29 -13.77 -8.97 1.32
N LEU A 30 -12.58 -8.71 1.86
CA LEU A 30 -11.91 -7.44 1.68
C LEU A 30 -11.50 -7.20 0.22
N MET A 31 -10.95 -8.21 -0.46
CA MET A 31 -10.57 -8.12 -1.88
C MET A 31 -11.79 -7.88 -2.76
N ILE A 32 -12.91 -8.55 -2.47
CA ILE A 32 -14.18 -8.31 -3.16
C ILE A 32 -14.64 -6.86 -2.97
N LEU A 33 -14.60 -6.34 -1.75
CA LEU A 33 -14.96 -4.96 -1.45
C LEU A 33 -14.06 -3.95 -2.18
N ILE A 34 -12.75 -4.18 -2.16
CA ILE A 34 -11.76 -3.35 -2.83
C ILE A 34 -12.00 -3.34 -4.36
N GLU A 35 -12.30 -4.50 -4.95
CA GLU A 35 -12.63 -4.60 -6.38
C GLU A 35 -13.90 -3.79 -6.72
N PHE A 36 -14.93 -3.83 -5.88
CA PHE A 36 -16.11 -2.97 -6.05
C PHE A 36 -15.74 -1.47 -6.00
N LEU A 37 -14.92 -1.04 -5.04
CA LEU A 37 -14.47 0.35 -4.96
C LEU A 37 -13.74 0.80 -6.23
N GLN A 38 -13.00 -0.10 -6.86
CA GLN A 38 -12.31 0.14 -8.11
C GLN A 38 -13.30 0.25 -9.28
N LEU A 39 -14.24 -0.69 -9.41
CA LEU A 39 -15.29 -0.69 -10.44
C LEU A 39 -16.17 0.57 -10.40
N PHE A 40 -16.51 1.07 -9.21
CA PHE A 40 -17.30 2.30 -9.04
C PHE A 40 -16.48 3.59 -9.21
N HIS A 41 -15.21 3.50 -9.61
CA HIS A 41 -14.29 4.62 -9.80
C HIS A 41 -14.21 5.52 -8.55
N VAL A 42 -14.34 4.91 -7.36
CA VAL A 42 -14.32 5.64 -6.07
C VAL A 42 -12.95 6.28 -5.86
N MET A 43 -11.89 5.57 -6.26
CA MET A 43 -10.51 6.05 -6.14
C MET A 43 -10.27 7.30 -6.97
N GLU A 44 -10.84 7.43 -8.17
CA GLU A 44 -10.73 8.63 -9.00
C GLU A 44 -11.46 9.83 -8.40
N LYS A 45 -12.62 9.60 -7.78
CA LYS A 45 -13.36 10.67 -7.08
C LYS A 45 -12.60 11.13 -5.84
N LEU A 46 -11.99 10.21 -5.12
CA LEU A 46 -11.22 10.50 -3.91
C LEU A 46 -9.88 11.17 -4.23
N SER A 47 -9.23 10.78 -5.33
CA SER A 47 -7.97 11.37 -5.80
C SER A 47 -8.10 12.88 -6.08
N LYS A 48 -9.23 13.30 -6.68
CA LYS A 48 -9.54 14.73 -6.92
C LYS A 48 -9.66 15.51 -5.60
N LYS A 49 -10.29 14.93 -4.58
CA LYS A 49 -10.43 15.54 -3.25
C LYS A 49 -9.10 15.63 -2.50
N LEU A 50 -8.23 14.64 -2.69
CA LEU A 50 -6.92 14.55 -2.04
C LEU A 50 -5.79 15.21 -2.83
N SER A 51 -6.10 15.99 -3.87
CA SER A 51 -5.11 16.74 -4.65
C SER A 51 -4.27 17.71 -3.81
N ALA A 52 -4.73 18.13 -2.64
CA ALA A 52 -3.92 18.92 -1.70
C ALA A 52 -2.76 18.13 -1.10
N VAL A 53 -2.89 16.80 -0.96
CA VAL A 53 -1.86 15.92 -0.37
C VAL A 53 -0.62 15.83 -1.26
N THR A 54 -0.77 15.92 -2.59
CA THR A 54 0.38 15.90 -3.49
C THR A 54 1.33 17.06 -3.24
N LYS A 55 0.81 18.25 -2.94
CA LYS A 55 1.62 19.43 -2.62
C LYS A 55 2.49 19.20 -1.39
N VAL A 56 1.95 18.54 -0.36
CA VAL A 56 2.68 18.21 0.87
C VAL A 56 3.80 17.21 0.58
N LEU A 57 3.52 16.22 -0.27
CA LEU A 57 4.49 15.19 -0.67
C LEU A 57 5.47 15.64 -1.77
N GLY A 58 5.31 16.85 -2.31
CA GLY A 58 6.14 17.37 -3.41
C GLY A 58 5.90 16.70 -4.75
N LEU A 59 4.70 16.12 -4.96
CA LEU A 59 4.26 15.42 -6.17
C LEU A 59 3.40 16.32 -7.06
N SER A 60 3.34 16.04 -8.36
CA SER A 60 2.35 16.66 -9.26
C SER A 60 0.93 16.14 -8.97
N PRO A 61 -0.12 16.92 -9.30
CA PRO A 61 -1.51 16.48 -9.15
C PRO A 61 -1.86 15.11 -9.76
N PRO A 62 -1.41 14.73 -10.99
CA PRO A 62 -1.75 13.43 -11.57
C PRO A 62 -1.16 12.25 -10.79
N ALA A 63 -0.08 12.43 -10.03
CA ALA A 63 0.53 11.38 -9.21
C ALA A 63 -0.34 10.89 -8.04
N ILE A 64 -1.43 11.60 -7.68
CA ILE A 64 -2.26 11.24 -6.51
C ILE A 64 -3.06 9.96 -6.71
N LEU A 65 -3.54 9.70 -7.93
CA LEU A 65 -4.34 8.52 -8.21
C LEU A 65 -3.54 7.22 -7.99
N PRO A 66 -2.38 7.01 -8.62
CA PRO A 66 -1.63 5.76 -8.45
C PRO A 66 -1.11 5.62 -7.02
N LEU A 67 -0.75 6.73 -6.36
CA LEU A 67 -0.37 6.73 -4.95
C LEU A 67 -1.52 6.25 -4.05
N LEU A 68 -2.72 6.78 -4.25
CA LEU A 68 -3.91 6.44 -3.47
C LEU A 68 -4.32 4.99 -3.72
N VAL A 69 -4.34 4.55 -4.97
CA VAL A 69 -4.65 3.16 -5.34
C VAL A 69 -3.64 2.20 -4.70
N ALA A 70 -2.34 2.51 -4.77
CA ALA A 70 -1.32 1.70 -4.12
C ALA A 70 -1.51 1.62 -2.60
N THR A 71 -1.80 2.76 -1.98
CA THR A 71 -1.97 2.89 -0.53
C THR A 71 -3.17 2.08 -0.05
N VAL A 72 -4.30 2.12 -0.77
CA VAL A 72 -5.55 1.49 -0.33
C VAL A 72 -5.63 0.02 -0.78
N MET A 73 -5.34 -0.23 -2.06
CA MET A 73 -5.60 -1.50 -2.73
C MET A 73 -4.37 -2.40 -2.89
N GLY A 74 -3.17 -1.88 -2.62
CA GLY A 74 -1.93 -2.65 -2.68
C GLY A 74 -1.07 -2.36 -3.90
N VAL A 75 0.15 -2.91 -3.88
CA VAL A 75 1.20 -2.60 -4.86
C VAL A 75 0.83 -3.00 -6.27
N THR A 76 0.14 -4.13 -6.47
CA THR A 76 -0.19 -4.63 -7.82
C THR A 76 -1.12 -3.68 -8.56
N TYR A 77 -2.21 -3.25 -7.90
CA TYR A 77 -3.14 -2.27 -8.45
C TYR A 77 -2.50 -0.89 -8.59
N GLY A 78 -1.72 -0.47 -7.61
CA GLY A 78 -0.97 0.79 -7.64
C GLY A 78 0.03 0.88 -8.79
N ALA A 79 0.78 -0.18 -9.04
CA ALA A 79 1.74 -0.27 -10.13
C ALA A 79 1.03 -0.32 -11.50
N GLY A 80 -0.07 -1.08 -11.61
CA GLY A 80 -0.88 -1.12 -12.83
C GLY A 80 -1.41 0.25 -13.22
N THR A 81 -2.00 0.98 -12.25
CA THR A 81 -2.49 2.35 -12.47
C THR A 81 -1.36 3.33 -12.77
N LEU A 82 -0.21 3.21 -12.10
CA LEU A 82 0.98 4.04 -12.39
C LEU A 82 1.49 3.84 -13.82
N ILE A 83 1.58 2.59 -14.28
CA ILE A 83 2.03 2.25 -15.64
C ILE A 83 1.03 2.76 -16.68
N GLU A 84 -0.27 2.58 -16.45
CA GLU A 84 -1.31 3.04 -17.38
C GLU A 84 -1.31 4.56 -17.51
N MET A 85 -1.21 5.27 -16.38
CA MET A 85 -1.14 6.73 -16.38
C MET A 85 0.12 7.23 -17.07
N ASN A 86 1.29 6.66 -16.79
CA ASN A 86 2.54 7.06 -17.43
C ASN A 86 2.56 6.78 -18.95
N LYS A 87 1.76 5.83 -19.44
CA LYS A 87 1.58 5.60 -20.89
C LYS A 87 0.71 6.67 -21.54
N LYS A 88 -0.32 7.17 -20.84
CA LYS A 88 -1.25 8.20 -21.36
C LYS A 88 -0.64 9.60 -21.25
N ASP A 89 -0.08 9.92 -20.09
CA ASP A 89 0.55 11.20 -19.79
C ASP A 89 1.80 10.94 -18.94
N PRO A 90 3.01 11.01 -19.54
CA PRO A 90 4.26 10.69 -18.85
C PRO A 90 4.46 11.54 -17.59
N LEU A 91 4.61 10.87 -16.46
CA LEU A 91 4.92 11.53 -15.20
C LEU A 91 6.39 11.94 -15.17
N PRO A 92 6.74 13.06 -14.51
CA PRO A 92 8.14 13.40 -14.26
C PRO A 92 8.83 12.26 -13.52
N ARG A 93 10.10 11.96 -13.87
CA ARG A 93 10.90 10.93 -13.19
C ARG A 93 10.91 11.08 -11.67
N LYS A 94 10.96 12.32 -11.19
CA LYS A 94 10.87 12.65 -9.76
C LYS A 94 9.62 12.03 -9.13
N ASP A 95 8.45 12.25 -9.75
CA ASP A 95 7.18 11.78 -9.22
C ASP A 95 7.08 10.27 -9.25
N PHE A 96 7.56 9.64 -10.32
CA PHE A 96 7.64 8.19 -10.42
C PHE A 96 8.44 7.57 -9.26
N ILE A 97 9.59 8.16 -8.93
CA ILE A 97 10.45 7.72 -7.81
C ILE A 97 9.77 7.96 -6.48
N LEU A 98 9.17 9.14 -6.27
CA LEU A 98 8.49 9.47 -5.01
C LEU A 98 7.27 8.58 -4.74
N ILE A 99 6.48 8.27 -5.78
CA ILE A 99 5.38 7.30 -5.68
C ILE A 99 5.91 5.92 -5.31
N ALA A 100 6.99 5.48 -5.97
CA ALA A 100 7.59 4.18 -5.70
C ALA A 100 8.09 4.06 -4.26
N VAL A 101 8.83 5.07 -3.78
CA VAL A 101 9.28 5.14 -2.38
C VAL A 101 8.10 5.07 -1.42
N PHE A 102 7.06 5.87 -1.66
CA PHE A 102 5.91 5.91 -0.77
C PHE A 102 5.18 4.56 -0.72
N PHE A 103 4.86 3.98 -1.88
CA PHE A 103 4.09 2.75 -1.91
C PHE A 103 4.87 1.56 -1.34
N PHE A 104 6.21 1.54 -1.44
CA PHE A 104 6.99 0.41 -0.94
C PHE A 104 6.91 0.36 0.59
N ILE A 105 6.88 1.54 1.23
CA ILE A 105 6.72 1.66 2.68
C ILE A 105 5.25 1.46 3.06
N CYS A 106 4.32 2.07 2.32
CA CYS A 106 2.90 2.08 2.61
C CYS A 106 2.08 1.69 1.37
N HIS A 107 1.78 0.40 1.25
CA HIS A 107 0.80 -0.16 0.31
C HIS A 107 -0.20 -1.03 1.05
N GLY A 108 -1.39 -1.17 0.46
CA GLY A 108 -2.44 -2.08 0.92
C GLY A 108 -2.74 -1.86 2.40
N ILE A 109 -2.88 -0.60 2.82
CA ILE A 109 -3.00 -0.23 4.23
C ILE A 109 -4.21 -0.90 4.87
N ILE A 110 -5.32 -1.04 4.14
CA ILE A 110 -6.51 -1.71 4.63
C ILE A 110 -6.23 -3.21 4.80
N GLU A 111 -5.66 -3.85 3.77
CA GLU A 111 -5.30 -5.27 3.78
C GLU A 111 -4.33 -5.62 4.90
N THR A 112 -3.20 -4.91 4.96
CA THR A 112 -2.17 -5.14 5.97
C THR A 112 -2.73 -4.94 7.37
N THR A 113 -3.51 -3.89 7.58
CA THR A 113 -4.10 -3.60 8.90
C THR A 113 -5.12 -4.66 9.30
N ALA A 114 -5.95 -5.12 8.37
CA ALA A 114 -6.95 -6.15 8.63
C ALA A 114 -6.28 -7.48 9.00
N ILE A 115 -5.23 -7.88 8.29
CA ILE A 115 -4.42 -9.07 8.63
C ILE A 115 -3.84 -8.92 10.04
N TRP A 116 -3.14 -7.83 10.34
CA TRP A 116 -2.49 -7.65 11.64
C TRP A 116 -3.49 -7.57 12.80
N ALA A 117 -4.68 -7.03 12.55
CA ALA A 117 -5.77 -7.03 13.53
C ALA A 117 -6.21 -8.46 13.90
N THR A 118 -6.23 -9.41 12.96
CA THR A 118 -6.54 -10.82 13.27
C THR A 118 -5.53 -11.50 14.18
N VAL A 119 -4.29 -11.01 14.18
CA VAL A 119 -3.19 -11.51 15.03
C VAL A 119 -3.15 -10.77 16.38
N GLY A 120 -4.10 -9.85 16.63
CA GLY A 120 -4.22 -9.10 17.87
C GLY A 120 -3.36 -7.84 17.94
N ALA A 121 -2.74 -7.42 16.83
CA ALA A 121 -1.95 -6.20 16.81
C ALA A 121 -2.84 -4.94 16.75
N ASN A 122 -2.32 -3.82 17.28
CA ASN A 122 -3.03 -2.55 17.22
C ASN A 122 -3.07 -2.00 15.79
N ALA A 123 -4.21 -2.18 15.14
CA ALA A 123 -4.50 -1.72 13.79
C ALA A 123 -4.13 -0.25 13.57
N PHE A 124 -4.57 0.63 14.47
CA PHE A 124 -4.36 2.07 14.36
C PHE A 124 -2.87 2.44 14.39
N MET A 125 -2.11 1.85 15.31
CA MET A 125 -0.68 2.13 15.43
C MET A 125 0.09 1.71 14.19
N ILE A 126 -0.28 0.56 13.58
CA ILE A 126 0.35 0.06 12.36
C ILE A 126 0.01 0.96 11.17
N SER A 127 -1.27 1.28 10.96
CA SER A 127 -1.68 2.11 9.82
C SER A 127 -1.07 3.51 9.89
N VAL A 128 -1.19 4.18 11.03
CA VAL A 128 -0.70 5.55 11.21
C VAL A 128 0.82 5.59 11.18
N GLY A 129 1.49 4.64 11.82
CA GLY A 129 2.96 4.54 11.79
C GLY A 129 3.49 4.38 10.37
N ARG A 130 2.89 3.50 9.56
CA ARG A 130 3.28 3.31 8.15
C ARG A 130 3.04 4.54 7.30
N LEU A 131 1.88 5.20 7.45
CA LEU A 131 1.59 6.44 6.73
C LEU A 131 2.55 7.56 7.11
N ALA A 132 2.86 7.72 8.40
CA ALA A 132 3.78 8.73 8.89
C ALA A 132 5.20 8.49 8.35
N ILE A 133 5.71 7.26 8.47
CA ILE A 133 7.05 6.90 7.98
C ILE A 133 7.12 7.09 6.46
N ALA A 134 6.14 6.60 5.71
CA ALA A 134 6.10 6.77 4.26
C ALA A 134 6.07 8.25 3.87
N GLY A 135 5.20 9.04 4.50
CA GLY A 135 5.11 10.48 4.26
C GLY A 135 6.42 11.21 4.56
N ILE A 136 7.03 10.95 5.72
CA ILE A 136 8.29 11.57 6.13
C ILE A 136 9.42 11.21 5.15
N PHE A 137 9.60 9.92 4.83
CA PHE A 137 10.65 9.48 3.90
C PHE A 137 10.45 10.08 2.51
N THR A 138 9.22 10.07 1.99
CA THR A 138 8.91 10.69 0.70
C THR A 138 9.17 12.19 0.72
N MET A 139 8.83 12.90 1.80
CA MET A 139 9.11 14.33 1.96
C MET A 139 10.61 14.65 2.06
N ILE A 140 11.40 13.79 2.68
CA ILE A 140 12.86 13.93 2.75
C ILE A 140 13.45 13.73 1.34
N ILE A 141 13.04 12.66 0.66
CA ILE A 141 13.51 12.32 -0.68
C ILE A 141 13.11 13.38 -1.70
N ALA A 142 11.92 13.97 -1.58
CA ALA A 142 11.45 15.05 -2.44
C ALA A 142 12.33 16.31 -2.39
N ARG A 143 13.07 16.51 -1.29
CA ARG A 143 13.99 17.66 -1.09
C ARG A 143 15.44 17.36 -1.45
N LEU A 144 15.78 16.10 -1.77
CA LEU A 144 17.14 15.73 -2.14
C LEU A 144 17.48 16.26 -3.56
N PRO A 145 18.60 16.99 -3.73
CA PRO A 145 18.98 17.63 -4.99
C PRO A 145 19.22 16.63 -6.13
N PHE A 146 19.52 15.37 -5.80
CA PHE A 146 19.68 14.29 -6.78
C PHE A 146 18.44 14.09 -7.67
N LEU A 147 17.24 14.34 -7.14
CA LEU A 147 15.98 14.23 -7.90
C LEU A 147 15.54 15.55 -8.56
N LEU A 148 16.06 16.68 -8.09
CA LEU A 148 15.75 18.02 -8.61
C LEU A 148 16.60 18.39 -9.83
N ASN A 149 17.79 17.80 -9.98
CA ASN A 149 18.78 18.21 -10.98
C ASN A 149 18.70 17.48 -12.34
N ARG A 150 17.60 16.78 -12.63
CA ARG A 150 17.36 16.08 -13.91
C ARG A 150 15.94 16.29 -14.43
N SER A 151 15.48 17.55 -14.46
CA SER A 151 14.38 17.95 -15.33
C SER A 151 14.87 17.97 -16.78
N MET A 152 14.83 16.82 -17.44
CA MET A 152 14.73 16.72 -18.89
C MET A 152 13.57 15.79 -19.19
#